data_AF-A0A7R9YNG8-F1
#
_entry.id   AF-A0A7R9YNG8-F1
#
_cell.length_a   1.000
_cell.length_b   1.000
_cell.length_c   1.000
_cell.angle_alpha   90.00
_cell.angle_beta   90.00
_cell.angle_gamma   90.00
#
_symmetry.space_group_name_H-M   'P 1'
#
loop_
_entity.id
_entity.type
_entity.pdbx_description
1 polymer ?
#
loop_
_entity_poly.entity_id
_entity_poly.type
_entity_poly.pdbx_seq_one_letter_code
_entity_poly.pdbx_strand_id
1 'polypeptide(L)'
;MTGVRRLLLTGTPLQNNLMELWSLLHFLMPHVFESHKEFKEWFSTPVSGMIDGSADVDHALIERLHSILRPFLLRRLKADVEKSLLPKIFHTLPCPLSKRQRLLYEDFMASSETRGTLRSGSF
;
A
#
# COMPACT_ATOMS: atom_id res chain seq x y z
N MET A 1 -4.72 -27.43 -7.67
CA MET A 1 -5.76 -26.83 -8.56
C MET A 1 -5.08 -26.13 -9.73
N THR A 2 -4.91 -26.80 -10.87
CA THR A 2 -4.19 -26.27 -12.04
C THR A 2 -5.18 -25.81 -13.10
N GLY A 3 -5.81 -24.66 -12.88
CA GLY A 3 -6.54 -23.97 -13.95
C GLY A 3 -5.56 -23.46 -15.00
N VAL A 4 -5.81 -23.75 -16.28
CA VAL A 4 -4.97 -23.39 -17.44
C VAL A 4 -4.86 -21.86 -17.62
N ARG A 5 -5.80 -21.09 -17.06
CA ARG A 5 -5.81 -19.62 -17.09
C ARG A 5 -6.29 -19.09 -15.74
N ARG A 6 -5.58 -18.11 -15.18
CA ARG A 6 -5.90 -17.46 -13.91
C ARG A 6 -6.18 -15.99 -14.17
N LEU A 7 -7.32 -15.50 -13.69
CA LEU A 7 -7.71 -14.09 -13.76
C LEU A 7 -7.89 -13.59 -12.32
N LEU A 8 -7.30 -12.45 -12.00
CA LEU A 8 -7.39 -11.83 -10.68
C LEU A 8 -8.03 -10.45 -10.82
N LEU A 9 -9.04 -10.18 -10.01
CA LEU A 9 -9.73 -8.89 -9.94
C LEU A 9 -9.48 -8.28 -8.57
N THR A 10 -8.93 -7.06 -8.53
CA THR A 10 -8.58 -6.36 -7.30
C THR A 10 -8.81 -4.86 -7.47
N GLY A 11 -9.36 -4.22 -6.44
CA GLY A 11 -9.65 -2.78 -6.45
C GLY A 11 -8.41 -1.91 -6.27
N THR A 12 -7.45 -2.34 -5.45
CA THR A 12 -6.19 -1.64 -5.14
C THR A 12 -5.08 -2.65 -4.81
N PRO A 13 -4.34 -3.19 -5.80
CA PRO A 13 -3.41 -4.29 -5.58
C PRO A 13 -2.18 -3.95 -4.71
N LEU A 14 -1.92 -2.66 -4.45
CA LEU A 14 -0.60 -2.20 -4.01
C LEU A 14 -0.63 -1.44 -2.67
N GLN A 15 -1.72 -1.48 -1.90
CA GLN A 15 -1.92 -0.44 -0.91
C GLN A 15 -1.06 -0.54 0.35
N ASN A 16 -0.61 -1.72 0.80
CA ASN A 16 0.06 -1.80 2.12
C ASN A 16 1.32 -2.65 2.20
N ASN A 17 1.52 -3.67 1.37
CA ASN A 17 2.68 -4.57 1.50
C ASN A 17 3.11 -5.18 0.16
N LEU A 18 4.40 -5.03 -0.19
CA LEU A 18 4.98 -5.67 -1.38
C LEU A 18 4.90 -7.20 -1.36
N MET A 19 4.75 -7.80 -0.19
CA MET A 19 4.57 -9.25 -0.05
C MET A 19 3.17 -9.71 -0.48
N GLU A 20 2.15 -8.86 -0.33
CA GLU A 20 0.83 -9.13 -0.91
C GLU A 20 0.93 -9.11 -2.44
N LEU A 21 1.67 -8.14 -2.99
CA LEU A 21 1.92 -8.09 -4.43
C LEU A 21 2.61 -9.36 -4.95
N TRP A 22 3.66 -9.85 -4.26
CA TRP A 22 4.30 -11.11 -4.62
C TRP A 22 3.31 -12.29 -4.63
N SER A 23 2.45 -12.37 -3.61
CA SER A 23 1.48 -13.46 -3.49
C SER A 23 0.48 -13.46 -4.66
N LEU A 24 0.03 -12.28 -5.09
CA LEU A 24 -0.84 -12.13 -6.26
C LEU A 24 -0.13 -12.52 -7.57
N LEU A 25 1.15 -12.14 -7.71
CA LEU A 25 1.95 -12.45 -8.90
C LEU A 25 2.31 -13.93 -8.99
N HIS A 26 2.73 -14.54 -7.87
CA HIS A 26 2.99 -15.98 -7.78
C HIS A 26 1.71 -16.78 -8.06
N PHE A 27 0.57 -16.31 -7.57
CA PHE A 27 -0.72 -16.91 -7.91
C PHE A 27 -1.00 -16.83 -9.41
N LEU A 28 -0.70 -15.73 -10.10
CA LEU A 28 -0.93 -15.63 -11.54
C LEU A 28 0.09 -16.44 -12.36
N MET A 29 1.37 -16.41 -11.98
CA MET A 29 2.49 -17.00 -12.72
C MET A 29 3.53 -17.58 -11.76
N PRO A 30 3.30 -18.82 -11.29
CA PRO A 30 4.16 -19.41 -10.27
C PRO A 30 5.60 -19.62 -10.77
N HIS A 31 5.79 -19.86 -12.07
CA HIS A 31 7.08 -20.13 -12.72
C HIS A 31 7.97 -18.90 -12.95
N VAL A 32 7.39 -17.70 -12.97
CA VAL A 32 8.17 -16.44 -13.07
C VAL A 32 8.55 -15.94 -11.68
N PHE A 33 7.72 -16.24 -10.67
CA PHE A 33 7.85 -15.75 -9.30
C PHE A 33 8.00 -16.91 -8.31
N GLU A 34 8.95 -17.81 -8.54
CA GLU A 34 9.13 -19.02 -7.70
C GLU A 34 9.72 -18.69 -6.33
N SER A 35 10.74 -17.82 -6.30
CA SER A 35 11.50 -17.53 -5.09
C SER A 35 10.96 -16.31 -4.35
N HIS A 36 10.25 -16.59 -3.25
CA HIS A 36 9.83 -15.57 -2.29
C HIS A 36 11.02 -14.78 -1.71
N LYS A 37 12.16 -15.46 -1.51
CA LYS A 37 13.37 -14.86 -0.93
C LYS A 37 14.01 -13.85 -1.88
N GLU A 38 14.17 -14.21 -3.16
CA GLU A 38 14.73 -13.31 -4.17
C GLU A 38 13.87 -12.08 -4.37
N PHE A 39 12.53 -12.24 -4.42
CA PHE A 39 11.64 -11.09 -4.53
C PHE A 39 11.76 -10.15 -3.32
N LYS A 40 11.87 -10.72 -2.12
CA LYS A 40 12.05 -9.93 -0.89
C LYS A 40 13.37 -9.15 -0.93
N GLU A 41 14.46 -9.79 -1.33
CA GLU A 41 15.79 -9.16 -1.40
C GLU A 41 15.86 -8.09 -2.49
N TRP A 42 15.29 -8.34 -3.66
CA TRP A 42 15.35 -7.40 -4.79
C TRP A 42 14.38 -6.22 -4.64
N PHE A 43 13.21 -6.42 -4.04
CA PHE A 43 12.16 -5.39 -4.03
C PHE A 43 11.68 -4.99 -2.63
N SER A 44 11.42 -5.93 -1.72
CA SER A 44 10.82 -5.60 -0.41
C SER A 44 11.78 -4.88 0.54
N THR A 45 13.02 -5.35 0.66
CA THR A 45 14.01 -4.76 1.59
C THR A 45 14.41 -3.35 1.17
N PRO A 46 14.73 -3.07 -0.11
CA PRO A 46 15.07 -1.71 -0.53
C PRO A 46 13.87 -0.76 -0.39
N VAL A 47 12.66 -1.20 -0.74
CA VAL A 47 11.46 -0.35 -0.66
C VAL A 47 11.06 -0.06 0.77
N SER A 48 11.19 -1.01 1.70
CA SER A 48 11.00 -0.72 3.13
C SER A 48 11.99 0.33 3.61
N GLY A 49 13.27 0.21 3.24
CA GLY A 49 14.29 1.19 3.60
C GLY A 49 13.96 2.61 3.10
N MET A 50 13.39 2.72 1.90
CA MET A 50 12.90 3.99 1.32
C MET A 50 11.69 4.56 2.08
N ILE A 51 10.73 3.71 2.47
CA ILE A 51 9.52 4.12 3.20
C ILE A 51 9.88 4.61 4.61
N ASP A 52 10.80 3.92 5.28
CA ASP A 52 11.24 4.24 6.64
C ASP A 52 12.24 5.42 6.66
N GLY A 53 12.60 5.98 5.50
CA GLY A 53 13.54 7.10 5.37
C GLY A 53 15.00 6.74 5.67
N SER A 54 15.32 5.45 5.70
CA SER A 54 16.68 4.93 5.97
C SER A 54 17.51 4.76 4.69
N ALA A 55 16.89 4.87 3.52
CA ALA A 55 17.53 4.80 2.21
C ALA A 55 16.93 5.84 1.24
N ASP A 56 17.74 6.33 0.31
CA ASP A 56 17.27 7.22 -0.75
C ASP A 56 16.34 6.51 -1.72
N VAL A 57 15.42 7.28 -2.33
CA VAL A 57 14.44 6.74 -3.27
C VAL A 57 15.13 6.28 -4.57
N ASP A 58 15.23 4.97 -4.75
CA ASP A 58 15.69 4.34 -5.98
C ASP A 58 14.56 4.27 -7.02
N HIS A 59 14.48 5.31 -7.84
CA HIS A 59 13.54 5.37 -8.95
C HIS A 59 13.76 4.28 -10.01
N ALA A 60 14.99 3.80 -10.20
CA ALA A 60 15.28 2.75 -11.18
C ALA A 60 14.71 1.40 -10.74
N LEU A 61 14.74 1.11 -9.44
CA LEU A 61 14.11 -0.08 -8.87
C LEU A 61 12.58 -0.06 -9.04
N ILE A 62 11.95 1.09 -8.78
CA ILE A 62 10.50 1.28 -8.95
C ILE A 62 10.09 1.09 -10.41
N GLU A 63 10.81 1.70 -11.35
CA GLU A 63 10.57 1.54 -12.78
C GLU A 63 10.76 0.09 -13.25
N ARG A 64 11.78 -0.60 -12.73
CA ARG A 64 11.99 -2.03 -13.02
C ARG A 64 10.81 -2.86 -12.54
N LEU A 65 10.32 -2.64 -11.32
CA LEU A 65 9.13 -3.32 -10.80
C LEU A 65 7.91 -3.05 -11.69
N HIS A 66 7.65 -1.78 -12.03
CA HIS A 66 6.54 -1.42 -12.91
C HIS A 66 6.64 -2.07 -14.29
N SER A 67 7.84 -2.16 -14.88
CA SER A 67 8.04 -2.79 -16.20
C SER A 67 7.68 -4.27 -16.20
N ILE A 68 8.00 -4.99 -15.13
CA ILE A 68 7.67 -6.41 -14.95
C ILE A 68 6.16 -6.59 -14.78
N LEU A 69 5.49 -5.69 -14.05
CA LEU A 69 4.06 -5.77 -13.76
C LEU A 69 3.16 -5.40 -14.95
N ARG A 70 3.59 -4.42 -15.76
CA ARG A 70 2.80 -3.81 -16.83
C ARG A 70 2.15 -4.79 -17.82
N PRO A 71 2.81 -5.86 -18.31
CA PRO A 71 2.17 -6.81 -19.23
C PRO A 71 1.07 -7.66 -18.57
N PHE A 72 1.04 -7.74 -17.24
CA PHE A 72 0.10 -8.59 -16.49
C PHE A 72 -1.01 -7.81 -15.78
N LEU A 73 -0.85 -6.49 -15.66
CA LEU A 73 -1.82 -5.62 -15.00
C LEU A 73 -2.54 -4.74 -16.01
N LEU A 74 -3.85 -4.93 -16.13
CA LEU A 74 -4.72 -3.96 -16.75
C LEU A 74 -5.26 -2.99 -15.68
N ARG A 75 -4.60 -1.85 -15.52
CA ARG A 75 -5.05 -0.77 -14.64
C ARG A 75 -5.60 0.39 -15.47
N ARG A 76 -6.83 0.82 -15.15
CA ARG A 76 -7.45 2.03 -15.72
C ARG A 76 -7.97 2.89 -14.58
N LEU A 77 -7.69 4.19 -14.61
CA LEU A 77 -8.29 5.12 -13.64
C LEU A 77 -9.66 5.55 -14.15
N LYS A 78 -10.59 5.85 -13.23
CA LYS A 78 -11.91 6.39 -13.59
C LYS A 78 -11.79 7.66 -14.45
N ALA A 79 -10.79 8.49 -14.17
CA ALA A 79 -10.47 9.68 -14.97
C ALA A 79 -10.08 9.35 -16.43
N ASP A 80 -9.46 8.20 -16.68
CA ASP A 80 -9.00 7.81 -18.02
C ASP A 80 -10.14 7.28 -18.90
N VAL A 81 -11.17 6.68 -18.28
CA VAL A 81 -12.23 5.95 -18.99
C VAL A 81 -13.56 6.66 -19.04
N GLU A 82 -13.90 7.43 -18.01
CA GLU A 82 -15.25 7.94 -17.80
C GLU A 82 -15.29 9.45 -18.02
N LYS A 83 -15.32 9.86 -19.30
CA LYS A 83 -15.28 11.26 -19.74
C LYS A 83 -16.64 11.97 -19.69
N SER A 84 -17.72 11.21 -19.54
CA SER A 84 -19.10 11.73 -19.45
C SER A 84 -19.48 12.23 -18.07
N LEU A 85 -18.74 11.86 -17.03
CA LEU A 85 -19.04 12.28 -15.66
C LEU A 85 -18.43 13.64 -15.33
N LEU A 86 -19.15 14.40 -14.53
CA LEU A 86 -18.63 15.62 -13.91
C LEU A 86 -17.43 15.31 -13.01
N PRO A 87 -16.48 16.26 -12.88
CA PRO A 87 -15.31 16.08 -12.02
C PRO A 87 -15.74 15.85 -10.56
N LYS A 88 -15.04 14.95 -9.88
CA LYS A 88 -15.27 14.69 -8.45
C LYS A 88 -14.77 15.89 -7.63
N ILE A 89 -15.66 16.50 -6.86
CA ILE A 89 -15.34 17.60 -5.96
C ILE A 89 -15.09 17.04 -4.56
N PHE A 90 -14.00 17.45 -3.92
CA PHE A 90 -13.66 17.07 -2.56
C PHE A 90 -13.76 18.30 -1.65
N HIS A 91 -14.49 18.18 -0.55
CA HIS A 91 -14.57 19.21 0.48
C HIS A 91 -13.97 18.65 1.77
N THR A 92 -12.87 19.25 2.21
CA THR A 92 -12.28 18.95 3.51
C THR A 92 -12.81 19.96 4.52
N LEU A 93 -13.65 19.50 5.43
CA LEU A 93 -14.24 20.34 6.47
C LEU A 93 -13.55 20.05 7.81
N PRO A 94 -12.77 20.99 8.36
CA PRO A 94 -12.19 20.81 9.69
C PRO A 94 -13.30 20.89 10.74
N CYS A 95 -13.49 19.80 11.48
CA CYS A 95 -14.48 19.70 12.55
C CYS A 95 -13.79 19.78 13.92
N PRO A 96 -13.98 20.85 14.71
CA PRO A 96 -13.40 20.92 16.05
C PRO A 96 -14.05 19.88 16.98
N LEU A 97 -13.25 19.31 17.88
CA LEU A 97 -13.77 18.45 18.94
C LEU A 97 -14.73 19.24 19.84
N SER A 98 -15.84 18.60 20.21
CA SER A 98 -16.70 19.11 21.30
C SER A 98 -15.93 19.16 22.62
N LYS A 99 -16.43 19.95 23.58
CA LYS A 99 -15.80 20.08 24.92
C LYS A 99 -15.55 18.71 25.57
N ARG A 100 -16.55 17.81 25.54
CA ARG A 100 -16.42 16.46 26.11
C ARG A 100 -15.39 15.61 25.37
N GLN A 101 -15.38 15.65 24.03
CA GLN A 101 -14.40 14.89 23.23
C GLN A 101 -12.98 15.41 23.46
N ARG A 102 -12.79 16.73 23.58
CA ARG A 102 -11.49 17.31 23.88
C ARG A 102 -10.97 16.84 25.25
N LEU A 103 -11.81 16.90 26.28
CA LEU A 103 -11.43 16.46 27.62
C LEU A 103 -11.07 14.96 27.64
N LEU A 104 -11.89 14.11 27.02
CA LEU A 104 -11.59 12.67 26.93
C LEU A 104 -10.33 12.39 26.11
N TYR A 105 -10.09 13.15 25.04
CA TYR A 105 -8.88 13.02 24.23
C TYR A 105 -7.64 13.43 25.02
N GLU A 106 -7.69 14.55 25.73
CA GLU A 106 -6.61 15.04 26.58
C GLU A 106 -6.29 14.06 27.71
N ASP A 107 -7.32 13.53 28.40
CA ASP A 107 -7.18 12.50 29.43
C ASP A 107 -6.55 11.21 28.87
N PHE A 108 -7.04 10.77 27.70
CA PHE A 108 -6.51 9.58 27.02
C PHE A 108 -5.04 9.77 26.62
N MET A 109 -4.66 10.94 26.10
CA MET A 109 -3.30 11.26 25.70
C MET A 109 -2.37 11.51 26.90
N ALA A 110 -2.91 11.89 28.06
CA ALA A 110 -2.18 12.06 29.31
C ALA A 110 -1.86 10.73 30.01
N SER A 111 -2.65 9.67 29.76
CA SER A 111 -2.42 8.34 30.32
C SER A 111 -1.00 7.82 30.02
N SER A 112 -0.33 7.33 31.06
CA SER A 112 1.02 6.75 30.97
C SER A 112 1.09 5.56 30.04
N GLU A 113 0.01 4.78 29.96
CA GLU A 113 -0.13 3.65 29.05
C GLU A 113 -0.13 4.12 27.59
N THR A 114 -1.02 5.06 27.24
CA THR A 114 -1.10 5.64 25.89
C THR A 114 0.22 6.27 25.47
N ARG A 115 0.89 7.00 26.37
CA ARG A 115 2.21 7.59 26.11
C ARG A 115 3.30 6.53 25.93
N GLY A 116 3.20 5.41 26.64
CA GLY A 116 4.08 4.26 26.47
C GLY A 116 3.92 3.63 25.09
N THR A 117 2.69 3.36 24.67
CA THR A 117 2.34 2.77 23.36
C THR A 117 2.75 3.67 22.20
N LEU A 118 2.50 4.97 22.29
CA LEU A 118 2.90 5.93 21.26
C LEU A 118 4.42 6.05 21.12
N ARG A 119 5.18 5.85 22.21
CA ARG A 119 6.64 5.90 22.20
C ARG A 119 7.27 4.60 21.69
N SER A 120 6.65 3.46 21.98
CA SER A 120 7.17 2.16 21.52
C SER A 120 6.90 1.92 20.03
N GLY A 121 5.97 2.66 19.42
CA GLY A 121 5.58 2.46 18.02
C GLY A 121 4.96 1.08 17.78
N SER A 122 4.57 0.38 18.85
CA SER A 122 4.00 -0.96 18.77
C SER A 122 2.51 -0.83 18.46
N PHE A 123 2.15 -1.13 17.22
CA PHE A 123 0.77 -1.41 16.79
C PHE A 123 0.63 -2.90 16.49
#